data_AF-A0A7S1SSR6-F1
#
_entry.id   AF-A0A7S1SSR6-F1
#
_cell.length_a   1.000
_cell.length_b   1.000
_cell.length_c   1.000
_cell.angle_alpha   90.00
_cell.angle_beta   90.00
_cell.angle_gamma   90.00
#
_symmetry.space_group_name_H-M   'P 1'
#
loop_
_entity.id
_entity.type
_entity.pdbx_description
1 polymer ?
#
loop_
_entity_poly.entity_id
_entity_poly.type
_entity_poly.pdbx_seq_one_letter_code
_entity_poly.pdbx_strand_id
1 'polypeptide(L)'
;ALLSIRNTDVADIIEQEELGGGLGLVFAVAYEMCRAEASPWHGYFRSLPELELLPFFWSDEQLAMLKGTELEDKPQSDRQLAKEDYDTHIAPMLLKYPERLPSSITF
;
A
#
# COMPACT_ATOMS: atom_id res chain seq x y z
N ALA A 1 -4.79 4.07 20.17
CA ALA A 1 -5.65 4.18 18.97
C ALA A 1 -5.24 3.09 17.98
N LEU A 2 -6.13 2.66 17.07
CA LEU A 2 -5.86 1.66 16.01
C LEU A 2 -5.98 2.34 14.64
N LEU A 3 -5.13 2.06 13.66
CA LEU A 3 -5.30 2.58 12.29
C LEU A 3 -6.14 1.59 11.47
N SER A 4 -7.18 2.10 10.78
CA SER A 4 -8.10 1.31 9.97
C SER A 4 -8.75 2.17 8.88
N ILE A 5 -9.44 1.52 7.95
CA ILE A 5 -10.27 2.18 6.93
C ILE A 5 -11.39 3.07 7.51
N ARG A 6 -11.73 2.92 8.79
CA ARG A 6 -12.82 3.67 9.45
C ARG A 6 -12.37 4.93 10.19
N ASN A 7 -11.07 5.09 10.42
CA ASN A 7 -10.56 6.17 11.27
C ASN A 7 -9.29 6.85 10.74
N THR A 8 -8.99 6.62 9.47
CA THR A 8 -8.11 7.48 8.66
C THR A 8 -8.88 8.72 8.20
N ASP A 9 -8.16 9.80 7.88
CA ASP A 9 -8.74 11.07 7.40
C ASP A 9 -9.41 10.97 6.01
N VAL A 10 -9.22 9.84 5.32
CA VAL A 10 -9.81 9.52 4.01
C VAL A 10 -10.85 8.39 4.05
N ALA A 11 -11.40 8.10 5.24
CA ALA A 11 -12.38 7.03 5.41
C ALA A 11 -13.61 7.19 4.50
N ASP A 12 -14.04 8.43 4.28
CA ASP A 12 -15.17 8.75 3.41
C ASP A 12 -14.89 8.51 1.92
N ILE A 13 -13.66 8.77 1.47
CA ILE A 13 -13.23 8.46 0.10
C ILE A 13 -13.14 6.94 -0.08
N ILE A 14 -12.56 6.22 0.89
CA ILE A 14 -12.48 4.75 0.87
C ILE A 14 -13.88 4.13 0.80
N GLU A 15 -14.83 4.65 1.58
CA GLU A 15 -16.22 4.19 1.55
C GLU A 15 -16.89 4.51 0.20
N GLN A 16 -16.67 5.71 -0.35
CA GLN A 16 -17.27 6.13 -1.61
C GLN A 16 -16.73 5.34 -2.82
N GLU A 17 -15.46 4.94 -2.80
CA GLU A 17 -14.84 4.10 -3.83
C GLU A 17 -15.04 2.59 -3.58
N GLU A 18 -15.77 2.23 -2.51
CA GLU A 18 -16.00 0.83 -2.12
C GLU A 18 -14.69 0.02 -1.96
N LEU A 19 -13.62 0.70 -1.53
CA LEU A 19 -12.28 0.12 -1.32
C LEU A 19 -12.29 -0.78 -0.08
N GLY A 20 -12.66 -2.04 -0.29
CA GLY A 20 -12.76 -3.05 0.75
C GLY A 20 -11.45 -3.81 1.03
N GLY A 21 -11.52 -4.68 2.04
CA GLY A 21 -10.49 -5.68 2.32
C GLY A 21 -9.11 -5.11 2.62
N GLY A 22 -8.08 -5.81 2.15
CA GLY A 22 -6.68 -5.41 2.34
C GLY A 22 -6.33 -4.12 1.61
N LEU A 23 -6.86 -3.90 0.40
CA LEU A 23 -6.53 -2.75 -0.44
C LEU A 23 -6.94 -1.42 0.21
N GLY A 24 -8.13 -1.35 0.80
CA GLY A 24 -8.57 -0.16 1.52
C GLY A 24 -7.67 0.17 2.71
N LEU A 25 -7.21 -0.85 3.46
CA LEU A 25 -6.29 -0.64 4.58
C LEU A 25 -4.90 -0.21 4.10
N VAL A 26 -4.39 -0.84 3.04
CA VAL A 26 -3.11 -0.49 2.41
C VAL A 26 -3.13 0.97 1.95
N PHE A 27 -4.21 1.40 1.31
CA PHE A 27 -4.40 2.81 0.93
C PHE A 27 -4.47 3.75 2.15
N ALA A 28 -5.24 3.40 3.19
CA ALA A 28 -5.32 4.19 4.41
C ALA A 28 -3.93 4.40 5.05
N VAL A 29 -3.12 3.33 5.12
CA VAL A 29 -1.75 3.40 5.65
C VAL A 29 -0.88 4.30 4.78
N ALA A 30 -0.87 4.08 3.47
CA ALA A 30 -0.02 4.83 2.55
C ALA A 30 -0.38 6.33 2.54
N TYR A 31 -1.68 6.66 2.58
CA TYR A 31 -2.15 8.03 2.69
C TYR A 31 -1.65 8.71 3.99
N GLU A 32 -1.79 8.05 5.13
CA GLU A 32 -1.31 8.59 6.42
C GLU A 32 0.21 8.72 6.45
N MET A 33 0.96 7.81 5.81
CA MET A 33 2.41 7.92 5.66
C MET A 33 2.82 9.14 4.83
N CYS A 34 2.13 9.41 3.70
CA CYS A 34 2.40 10.59 2.86
C CYS A 34 2.22 11.92 3.60
N ARG A 35 1.41 11.96 4.66
CA ARG A 35 1.17 13.16 5.46
C ARG A 35 2.27 13.48 6.47
N ALA A 36 3.21 12.56 6.69
CA ALA A 36 4.30 12.72 7.64
C ALA A 36 3.82 13.27 9.00
N GLU A 37 4.39 14.37 9.48
CA GLU A 37 4.06 14.99 10.79
C GLU A 37 2.60 15.45 10.92
N ALA A 38 1.89 15.64 9.80
CA ALA A 38 0.46 16.00 9.81
C ALA A 38 -0.46 14.79 10.03
N SER A 39 0.10 13.56 10.08
CA SER A 39 -0.65 12.37 10.47
C SER A 39 -0.55 12.14 11.97
N PRO A 40 -1.67 11.82 12.67
CA PRO A 40 -1.63 11.39 14.06
C PRO A 40 -0.85 10.07 14.24
N TRP A 41 -0.56 9.35 13.17
CA TRP A 41 0.18 8.09 13.14
C TRP A 41 1.68 8.27 12.89
N HIS A 42 2.17 9.51 12.73
CA HIS A 42 3.57 9.78 12.42
C HIS A 42 4.56 9.07 13.36
N GLY A 43 4.32 9.18 14.67
CA GLY A 43 5.18 8.54 15.69
C GLY A 43 5.19 7.02 15.60
N TYR A 44 4.07 6.41 15.19
CA TYR A 44 3.98 4.97 14.95
C TYR A 44 4.79 4.57 13.72
N PHE A 45 4.63 5.25 12.60
CA PHE A 45 5.39 4.95 11.37
C PHE A 45 6.90 5.13 11.57
N ARG A 46 7.32 6.13 12.36
CA ARG A 46 8.72 6.33 12.74
C ARG A 46 9.33 5.20 13.59
N SER A 47 8.49 4.36 14.20
CA SER A 47 8.93 3.20 14.97
C SER A 47 9.04 1.91 14.15
N LEU A 48 8.52 1.92 12.91
CA LEU A 48 8.59 0.77 12.01
C LEU A 48 9.98 0.68 11.36
N PRO A 49 10.42 -0.54 10.96
CA PRO A 49 11.61 -0.69 10.15
C PRO A 49 11.43 0.00 8.78
N GLU A 50 12.53 0.48 8.21
CA GLU A 50 12.51 1.12 6.87
C GLU A 50 12.21 0.12 5.74
N LEU A 51 12.58 -1.15 5.92
CA LEU A 51 12.42 -2.19 4.91
C LEU A 51 12.16 -3.55 5.56
N GLU A 52 11.17 -4.25 5.01
CA GLU A 52 10.91 -5.66 5.32
C GLU A 52 11.68 -6.57 4.36
N LEU A 53 12.29 -7.64 4.88
CA LEU A 53 13.09 -8.59 4.08
C LEU A 53 12.22 -9.63 3.36
N LEU A 54 11.21 -9.17 2.61
CA LEU A 54 10.27 -10.04 1.89
C LEU A 54 10.79 -10.38 0.48
N PRO A 55 10.55 -11.60 -0.02
CA PRO A 55 10.80 -11.96 -1.43
C PRO A 55 10.18 -11.00 -2.44
N PHE A 56 9.09 -10.33 -2.06
CA PHE A 56 8.48 -9.26 -2.84
C PHE A 56 9.46 -8.15 -3.23
N PHE A 57 10.52 -7.89 -2.45
CA PHE A 57 11.52 -6.84 -2.71
C PHE A 57 12.86 -7.37 -3.23
N TRP A 58 12.99 -8.69 -3.45
CA TRP A 58 14.25 -9.30 -3.84
C TRP A 58 14.59 -9.03 -5.32
N SER A 59 15.89 -9.00 -5.63
CA SER A 59 16.37 -8.99 -7.02
C SER A 59 16.08 -10.31 -7.73
N ASP A 60 16.15 -10.32 -9.06
CA ASP A 60 15.95 -11.55 -9.85
C ASP A 60 16.98 -12.64 -9.50
N GLU A 61 18.21 -12.26 -9.17
CA GLU A 61 19.25 -13.19 -8.70
C GLU A 61 18.86 -13.83 -7.37
N GLN A 62 18.30 -13.05 -6.45
CA GLN A 62 17.84 -13.58 -5.15
C GLN A 62 16.62 -14.48 -5.33
N LEU A 63 15.69 -14.11 -6.23
CA LEU A 63 14.51 -14.93 -6.54
C LEU A 63 14.89 -16.25 -7.21
N ALA A 64 15.99 -16.31 -7.96
CA ALA A 64 16.48 -17.56 -8.52
C ALA A 64 16.80 -18.63 -7.45
N MET A 65 17.10 -18.21 -6.21
CA MET A 65 17.31 -19.14 -5.09
C MET A 65 16.01 -19.84 -4.63
N LEU A 66 14.84 -19.31 -5.00
CA LEU A 66 13.53 -19.91 -4.69
C LEU A 66 13.09 -20.96 -5.72
N LYS A 67 13.89 -21.19 -6.76
CA LYS A 67 13.57 -22.16 -7.80
C LYS A 67 13.42 -23.57 -7.22
N GLY A 68 12.31 -24.22 -7.56
CA GLY A 68 11.90 -25.53 -7.06
C GLY A 68 11.15 -25.49 -5.73
N THR A 69 10.91 -24.31 -5.15
CA THR A 69 10.09 -24.13 -3.95
C THR A 69 8.66 -23.73 -4.31
N GLU A 70 7.72 -23.85 -3.36
CA GLU A 70 6.35 -23.35 -3.55
C GLU A 70 6.27 -21.82 -3.73
N LEU A 71 7.36 -21.09 -3.43
CA LEU A 71 7.44 -19.64 -3.57
C LEU A 71 8.11 -19.21 -4.88
N GLU A 72 8.49 -20.12 -5.78
CA GLU A 72 9.22 -19.77 -7.02
C GLU A 72 8.53 -18.65 -7.81
N ASP A 73 7.22 -18.78 -8.05
CA ASP A 73 6.45 -17.84 -8.88
C ASP A 73 5.67 -16.80 -8.05
N LYS A 74 5.63 -16.98 -6.73
CA LYS A 74 4.74 -16.22 -5.85
C LYS A 74 5.10 -14.73 -5.76
N PRO A 75 6.36 -14.33 -5.58
CA PRO A 75 6.75 -12.92 -5.52
C PRO A 75 6.38 -12.14 -6.80
N GLN A 76 6.60 -12.74 -7.97
CA GLN A 76 6.27 -12.12 -9.27
C GLN A 76 4.76 -12.00 -9.44
N SER A 77 4.00 -13.03 -9.06
CA SER A 77 2.54 -13.00 -9.09
C SER A 77 1.98 -11.92 -8.16
N ASP A 78 2.49 -11.85 -6.93
CA ASP A 78 2.06 -10.86 -5.94
C ASP A 78 2.41 -9.42 -6.40
N ARG A 79 3.58 -9.20 -7.03
CA ARG A 79 3.96 -7.91 -7.64
C ARG A 79 3.00 -7.50 -8.75
N GLN A 80 2.62 -8.44 -9.61
CA GLN A 80 1.70 -8.20 -10.71
C GLN A 80 0.32 -7.80 -10.19
N LEU A 81 -0.22 -8.54 -9.21
CA LEU A 81 -1.49 -8.24 -8.58
C LEU A 81 -1.47 -6.86 -7.88
N ALA A 82 -0.41 -6.55 -7.14
CA ALA A 82 -0.26 -5.24 -6.50
C ALA A 82 -0.25 -4.09 -7.54
N LYS A 83 0.40 -4.29 -8.68
CA LYS A 83 0.39 -3.33 -9.79
C LYS A 83 -1.00 -3.19 -10.42
N GLU A 84 -1.72 -4.29 -10.63
CA GLU A 84 -3.07 -4.28 -11.18
C GLU A 84 -4.05 -3.56 -10.25
N ASP A 85 -3.98 -3.83 -8.95
CA ASP A 85 -4.77 -3.13 -7.93
C ASP A 85 -4.51 -1.62 -7.96
N TYR A 86 -3.23 -1.23 -8.06
CA TYR A 86 -2.83 0.16 -8.17
C TYR A 86 -3.43 0.84 -9.41
N ASP A 87 -3.21 0.24 -10.59
CA ASP A 87 -3.59 0.83 -11.86
C ASP A 87 -5.11 0.90 -12.02
N THR A 88 -5.84 -0.08 -11.47
CA THR A 88 -7.29 -0.21 -11.63
C THR A 88 -8.07 0.61 -10.61
N HIS A 89 -7.59 0.70 -9.36
CA HIS A 89 -8.34 1.32 -8.27
C HIS A 89 -7.69 2.60 -7.74
N ILE A 90 -6.39 2.58 -7.46
CA ILE A 90 -5.72 3.69 -6.78
C ILE A 90 -5.45 4.85 -7.73
N ALA A 91 -4.81 4.59 -8.88
CA ALA A 91 -4.44 5.64 -9.83
C ALA A 91 -5.65 6.47 -10.32
N PRO A 92 -6.80 5.86 -10.70
CA PRO A 92 -7.99 6.62 -11.08
C PRO A 92 -8.55 7.44 -9.92
N MET A 93 -8.53 6.90 -8.70
CA MET A 93 -9.00 7.59 -7.51
C MET A 93 -8.16 8.84 -7.20
N LEU A 94 -6.82 8.78 -7.33
CA LEU A 94 -5.94 9.94 -7.15
C LEU A 94 -6.29 11.07 -8.13
N LEU A 95 -6.64 10.73 -9.37
CA LEU A 95 -7.08 11.70 -10.39
C LEU A 95 -8.48 12.27 -10.11
N LYS A 96 -9.35 11.48 -9.47
CA LYS A 96 -10.73 11.88 -9.13
C LYS A 96 -10.79 12.86 -7.94
N TYR A 97 -9.86 12.76 -6.99
CA TYR A 97 -9.85 13.57 -5.76
C TYR A 97 -8.55 14.38 -5.55
N PRO A 98 -8.11 15.22 -6.51
CA PRO A 98 -6.81 15.88 -6.47
C PRO A 98 -6.67 16.94 -5.35
N GLU A 99 -7.77 17.43 -4.79
CA GLU A 99 -7.75 18.40 -3.69
C GLU A 99 -7.55 17.75 -2.31
N ARG A 100 -7.81 16.44 -2.20
CA ARG A 100 -7.75 15.70 -0.93
C ARG A 100 -6.70 14.61 -0.89
N LEU A 101 -6.34 14.09 -2.06
CA LEU A 101 -5.33 13.05 -2.23
C LEU A 101 -4.05 13.64 -2.83
N PRO A 102 -2.87 13.12 -2.46
CA PRO A 102 -1.63 13.55 -3.08
C PRO A 102 -1.58 13.12 -4.57
N SER A 103 -0.72 13.78 -5.35
CA SER A 103 -0.54 13.48 -6.77
C SER A 103 0.05 12.10 -7.06
N SER A 104 0.67 11.47 -6.07
CA SER A 104 1.16 10.09 -6.10
C SER A 104 1.16 9.52 -4.68
N ILE A 105 0.82 8.25 -4.56
CA ILE A 105 1.00 7.44 -3.36
C ILE A 105 1.88 6.25 -3.73
N THR A 106 2.88 5.96 -2.90
CA THR A 106 3.75 4.79 -3.07
C THR A 106 3.47 3.80 -1.95
N PHE A 107 3.43 2.53 -2.29
CA PHE A 107 3.23 1.39 -1.39
C PHE A 107 4.55 0.69 -1.10
#